data_AF-A0A0G3BH26-F1
#
_entry.id   AF-A0A0G3BH26-F1
#
_cell.length_a   1.000
_cell.length_b   1.000
_cell.length_c   1.000
_cell.angle_alpha   90.00
_cell.angle_beta   90.00
_cell.angle_gamma   90.00
#
_symmetry.space_group_name_H-M   'P 1'
#
loop_
_entity.id
_entity.type
_entity.pdbx_description
1 polymer ?
#
loop_
_entity_poly.entity_id
_entity_poly.type
_entity_poly.pdbx_seq_one_letter_code
_entity_poly.pdbx_strand_id
1 'polypeptide(L)'
;MSRNLLHKSKLDAFKAWLDQAGIEHRPPRGEFQVLQVKTKNGQWQCVFDRLDAQEHYTVAWSLESIVRAYIRERGTKSGGGGNV
;
A
#
# COMPACT_ATOMS: atom_id res chain seq x y z
N MET A 1 -10.55 11.88 -2.75
CA MET A 1 -10.93 10.88 -1.74
C MET A 1 -10.56 9.52 -2.29
N SER A 2 -9.51 8.89 -1.74
CA SER A 2 -8.78 7.80 -2.39
C SER A 2 -9.50 6.47 -2.20
N ARG A 3 -9.90 5.87 -3.34
CA ARG A 3 -10.61 4.60 -3.46
C ARG A 3 -9.69 3.43 -3.11
N ASN A 4 -9.83 2.87 -1.90
CA ASN A 4 -9.82 1.42 -1.67
C ASN A 4 -8.59 0.64 -2.23
N LEU A 5 -7.38 1.22 -2.21
CA LEU A 5 -6.26 0.69 -2.99
C LEU A 5 -5.59 -0.56 -2.39
N LEU A 6 -5.61 -0.74 -1.07
CA LEU A 6 -4.97 -1.88 -0.41
C LEU A 6 -5.99 -2.64 0.45
N HIS A 7 -6.40 -3.81 -0.02
CA HIS A 7 -7.28 -4.72 0.70
C HIS A 7 -6.52 -5.43 1.83
N LYS A 8 -7.21 -5.74 2.94
CA LYS A 8 -6.59 -6.39 4.12
C LYS A 8 -5.83 -7.67 3.77
N SER A 9 -6.43 -8.52 2.94
CA SER A 9 -5.83 -9.77 2.45
C SER A 9 -4.61 -9.61 1.54
N LYS A 10 -4.33 -8.40 1.02
CA LYS A 10 -3.20 -8.14 0.11
C LYS A 10 -2.01 -7.49 0.82
N LEU A 11 -2.09 -7.23 2.14
CA LEU A 11 -1.00 -6.63 2.91
C LEU A 11 0.27 -7.48 2.84
N ASP A 12 0.14 -8.79 2.96
CA ASP A 12 1.26 -9.73 2.92
C ASP A 12 1.97 -9.69 1.56
N ALA A 13 1.20 -9.81 0.47
CA ALA A 13 1.71 -9.67 -0.88
C ALA A 13 2.34 -8.29 -1.15
N PHE A 14 1.83 -7.23 -0.52
CA PHE A 14 2.40 -5.90 -0.61
C PHE A 14 3.75 -5.80 0.12
N LYS A 15 3.88 -6.40 1.32
CA LYS A 15 5.17 -6.48 2.03
C LYS A 15 6.23 -7.20 1.19
N ALA A 16 5.89 -8.35 0.60
CA ALA A 16 6.79 -9.08 -0.27
C ALA A 16 7.22 -8.25 -1.49
N TRP A 17 6.30 -7.49 -2.08
CA TRP A 17 6.63 -6.60 -3.19
C TRP A 17 7.53 -5.43 -2.76
N LEU A 18 7.33 -4.86 -1.57
CA LEU A 18 8.20 -3.80 -1.03
C LEU A 18 9.63 -4.30 -0.89
N ASP A 19 9.82 -5.50 -0.35
CA ASP A 19 11.13 -6.15 -0.21
C ASP A 19 11.80 -6.34 -1.59
N GLN A 20 11.06 -6.85 -2.57
CA GLN A 20 11.53 -7.00 -3.96
C GLN A 20 11.86 -5.66 -4.64
N ALA A 21 11.09 -4.62 -4.34
CA ALA A 21 11.31 -3.28 -4.88
C ALA A 21 12.44 -2.52 -4.17
N GLY A 22 13.05 -3.10 -3.13
CA GLY A 22 14.08 -2.45 -2.31
C GLY A 22 13.54 -1.29 -1.48
N ILE A 23 12.25 -1.31 -1.15
CA ILE A 23 11.59 -0.27 -0.36
C ILE A 23 11.60 -0.69 1.12
N GLU A 24 12.34 0.07 1.93
CA GLU A 24 12.40 -0.16 3.37
C GLU A 24 11.01 -0.09 4.01
N HIS A 25 10.66 -1.13 4.76
CA HIS A 25 9.45 -1.17 5.57
C HIS A 25 9.78 -1.59 7.00
N ARG A 26 9.02 -1.08 7.97
CA ARG A 26 9.23 -1.34 9.41
C ARG A 26 7.92 -1.75 10.08
N PRO A 27 7.98 -2.49 11.21
CA PRO A 27 6.78 -2.90 11.93
C PRO A 27 5.94 -1.69 12.38
N PRO A 28 4.63 -1.89 12.54
CA PRO A 28 3.75 -0.85 13.09
C PRO A 28 4.13 -0.53 14.54
N ARG A 29 3.83 0.70 14.96
CA ARG A 29 4.11 1.16 16.34
C ARG A 29 2.84 1.32 17.19
N GLY A 30 1.66 1.28 16.60
CA GLY A 30 0.39 1.47 17.29
C GLY A 30 -0.63 0.40 16.94
N GLU A 31 -1.64 0.25 17.78
CA GLU A 31 -2.68 -0.78 17.68
C GLU A 31 -3.48 -0.72 16.36
N PHE A 32 -3.64 0.48 15.80
CA PHE A 32 -4.30 0.72 14.51
C PHE A 32 -3.32 0.85 13.33
N GLN A 33 -2.01 0.75 13.57
CA GLN A 33 -1.01 0.76 12.51
C GLN A 33 -0.72 -0.68 12.12
N VAL A 34 -0.62 -0.96 10.83
CA VAL A 34 -0.31 -2.32 10.33
C VAL A 34 1.06 -2.43 9.67
N LEU A 35 1.57 -1.32 9.15
CA LEU A 35 2.85 -1.26 8.47
C LEU A 35 3.36 0.17 8.40
N GLN A 36 4.66 0.35 8.33
CA GLN A 36 5.26 1.63 7.99
C GLN A 36 6.22 1.44 6.82
N VAL A 37 6.13 2.30 5.82
CA VAL A 37 6.87 2.18 4.56
C VAL A 37 7.64 3.48 4.33
N LYS A 38 8.90 3.35 3.93
CA LYS A 38 9.74 4.48 3.56
C LYS A 38 9.42 4.89 2.13
N THR A 39 8.98 6.12 1.96
CA THR A 39 8.74 6.68 0.62
C THR A 39 10.06 7.08 -0.04
N LYS A 40 10.02 7.29 -1.36
CA LYS A 40 11.17 7.77 -2.14
C LYS A 40 11.72 9.12 -1.64
N ASN A 41 10.88 9.91 -0.98
CA ASN A 41 11.26 11.19 -0.35
C ASN A 41 11.97 11.01 1.00
N GLY A 42 12.24 9.76 1.43
CA GLY A 42 12.81 9.45 2.74
C GLY A 42 11.81 9.57 3.90
N GLN A 43 10.55 9.92 3.63
CA GLN A 43 9.52 10.04 4.66
C GLN A 43 8.89 8.68 4.96
N TRP A 44 8.79 8.35 6.24
CA TRP A 44 8.06 7.18 6.72
C TRP A 44 6.57 7.45 6.70
N GLN A 45 5.80 6.56 6.08
CA GLN A 45 4.35 6.64 6.03
C GLN A 45 3.76 5.41 6.70
N CYS A 46 2.81 5.64 7.60
CA CYS A 46 2.10 4.58 8.29
C CYS A 46 0.86 4.16 7.48
N VAL A 47 0.67 2.86 7.35
CA VAL A 47 -0.58 2.24 6.89
C VAL A 47 -1.43 1.98 8.12
N PHE A 48 -2.64 2.51 8.12
CA PHE A 48 -3.58 2.34 9.22
C PHE A 48 -4.70 1.37 8.84
N ASP A 49 -5.02 0.46 9.75
CA ASP A 49 -6.26 -0.30 9.73
C ASP A 49 -7.38 0.59 10.24
N ARG A 50 -8.37 0.87 9.41
CA ARG A 50 -9.63 1.40 9.93
C ARG A 50 -10.47 0.22 10.40
N LEU A 51 -10.89 0.29 11.66
CA LEU A 51 -11.93 -0.60 12.18
C LEU A 51 -13.28 -0.35 11.52
N ASP A 52 -13.56 0.89 11.13
CA ASP A 52 -14.87 1.31 10.60
C ASP A 52 -15.03 1.01 9.10
N ALA A 53 -13.95 1.04 8.32
CA ALA A 53 -13.94 0.63 6.92
C ALA A 53 -13.46 -0.82 6.82
N GLN A 54 -14.41 -1.76 6.85
CA GLN A 54 -14.18 -3.19 7.06
C GLN A 54 -13.23 -3.84 6.03
N GLU A 55 -13.09 -3.27 4.82
CA GLU A 55 -12.44 -3.94 3.68
C GLU A 55 -11.10 -3.30 3.25
N HIS A 56 -10.76 -2.06 3.66
CA HIS A 56 -9.63 -1.33 3.08
C HIS A 56 -8.76 -0.57 4.09
N TYR A 57 -7.43 -0.59 3.85
CA TYR A 57 -6.50 0.24 4.61
C TYR A 57 -6.55 1.70 4.19
N THR A 58 -6.36 2.58 5.16
CA THR A 58 -6.08 4.00 4.87
C THR A 58 -4.58 4.17 4.65
N VAL A 59 -4.22 4.63 3.46
CA VAL A 59 -2.85 5.00 3.09
C VAL A 59 -2.75 6.51 2.92
N ALA A 60 -1.61 7.08 3.30
CA ALA A 60 -1.34 8.48 3.06
C ALA A 60 -1.09 8.75 1.56
N TRP A 61 -1.27 9.99 1.12
CA TRP A 61 -1.10 10.39 -0.28
C TRP A 61 0.28 10.01 -0.84
N SER A 62 1.35 10.21 -0.05
CA SER A 62 2.72 9.86 -0.47
C SER A 62 2.92 8.36 -0.68
N LEU A 63 2.12 7.53 0.00
CA LEU A 63 2.12 6.08 -0.17
C LEU A 63 1.23 5.63 -1.34
N GLU A 64 0.28 6.47 -1.76
CA GLU A 64 -0.64 6.17 -2.87
C GLU A 64 0.11 5.83 -4.16
N SER A 65 1.18 6.59 -4.48
CA SER A 65 2.03 6.33 -5.65
C SER A 65 2.70 4.96 -5.62
N ILE A 66 3.10 4.49 -4.44
CA ILE A 66 3.74 3.17 -4.25
C ILE A 66 2.70 2.06 -4.40
N VAL A 67 1.54 2.22 -3.77
CA VAL A 67 0.45 1.24 -3.89
C VAL A 67 -0.07 1.16 -5.33
N ARG A 68 -0.18 2.28 -6.04
CA ARG A 68 -0.51 2.30 -7.47
C ARG A 68 0.54 1.58 -8.32
N ALA A 69 1.83 1.75 -8.02
CA ALA A 69 2.89 1.02 -8.70
C ALA A 69 2.77 -0.49 -8.48
N TYR A 70 2.51 -0.92 -7.25
CA TYR A 70 2.22 -2.32 -6.92
C TYR A 70 1.00 -2.86 -7.69
N ILE A 71 -0.12 -2.13 -7.69
CA ILE A 71 -1.33 -2.53 -8.42
C ILE A 71 -1.06 -2.60 -9.92
N ARG A 72 -0.31 -1.64 -10.48
CA ARG A 72 0.04 -1.63 -11.91
C ARG A 72 0.87 -2.87 -12.27
N GLU A 73 1.86 -3.20 -11.45
CA GLU A 73 2.73 -4.35 -11.68
C GLU A 73 1.97 -5.68 -11.56
N ARG A 74 1.07 -5.80 -10.59
CA ARG A 74 0.24 -7.01 -10.36
C ARG A 74 -0.93 -7.12 -11.33
N GLY A 75 -1.52 -5.99 -11.71
CA GLY A 75 -2.63 -5.86 -12.65
C GLY A 75 -2.25 -6.24 -14.08
N THR A 76 -0.95 -6.29 -14.41
CA THR A 76 -0.47 -6.83 -15.69
C THR A 76 -0.85 -8.30 -15.93
N LYS A 77 -1.25 -9.05 -14.88
CA LYS A 77 -1.75 -10.43 -15.01
C LYS A 77 -3.28 -10.58 -15.06
N SER A 78 -4.06 -9.49 -15.04
CA SER A 78 -5.51 -9.60 -15.24
C SER A 78 -6.10 -8.33 -15.85
N GLY A 79 -6.08 -8.26 -17.19
CA GLY A 79 -7.08 -7.59 -18.03
C GLY A 79 -7.26 -6.07 -17.92
N GLY A 80 -6.72 -5.35 -18.91
CA GLY A 80 -7.47 -4.31 -19.64
C GLY A 80 -7.46 -2.86 -19.12
N GLY A 81 -6.83 -1.97 -19.90
CA GLY A 81 -7.46 -0.72 -20.36
C GLY A 81 -7.20 0.60 -19.62
N GLY A 82 -6.80 1.63 -20.39
CA GLY A 82 -7.12 3.05 -20.16
C GLY A 82 -5.91 3.96 -19.86
N ASN A 83 -5.26 4.57 -20.86
CA ASN A 83 -5.56 5.90 -21.47
C ASN A 83 -5.33 7.04 -20.44
N VAL A 84 -4.39 7.98 -20.57
CA VAL A 84 -3.87 8.79 -21.69
C VAL A 84 -2.45 9.25 -21.39
#